data_AF-A0A8C2XEC3-F1
#
_entry.id   AF-A0A8C2XEC3-F1
#
_cell.length_a   1.000
_cell.length_b   1.000
_cell.length_c   1.000
_cell.angle_alpha   90.00
_cell.angle_beta   90.00
_cell.angle_gamma   90.00
#
_symmetry.space_group_name_H-M   'P 1'
#
loop_
_entity.id
_entity.type
_entity.pdbx_description
1 polymer ?
#
loop_
_entity_poly.entity_id
_entity_poly.type
_entity_poly.pdbx_seq_one_letter_code
_entity_poly.pdbx_strand_id
1 'polypeptide(L)'
;MFRDTSAWFSSSVPQACHTFWISEGGTIADWRTAAFLFSEDATCADTLRIFESKDYLWKKVAVFHSLFLSACEKRQSVMSVCIGHYVLPPTSVQEGEICNTLFSVHFFCTGYVSIDNLQKYSGDVYDFHPGCFRCSNCKAHCCPLLHI
;
A
#
# COMPACT_ATOMS: atom_id res chain seq x y z
N MET A 1 -11.48 -8.39 13.14
CA MET A 1 -10.31 -7.50 12.99
C MET A 1 -10.34 -6.63 11.72
N PHE A 2 -11.06 -7.04 10.66
CA PHE A 2 -11.12 -6.34 9.36
C PHE A 2 -12.56 -5.93 8.98
N ARG A 3 -13.41 -5.63 9.97
CA ARG A 3 -14.83 -5.29 9.73
C ARG A 3 -14.93 -4.08 8.82
N ASP A 4 -15.89 -4.12 7.90
CA ASP A 4 -16.19 -3.04 6.94
C ASP A 4 -15.03 -2.68 5.97
N THR A 5 -14.02 -3.54 5.90
CA THR A 5 -12.91 -3.42 4.94
C THR A 5 -12.99 -4.51 3.87
N SER A 6 -12.60 -4.12 2.66
CA SER A 6 -12.55 -5.02 1.50
C SER A 6 -11.11 -5.26 1.09
N ALA A 7 -10.80 -6.48 0.66
CA ALA A 7 -9.50 -6.83 0.12
C ALA A 7 -9.62 -7.56 -1.21
N TRP A 8 -8.61 -7.36 -2.05
CA TRP A 8 -8.33 -8.19 -3.21
C TRP A 8 -7.06 -8.99 -2.95
N PHE A 9 -7.03 -10.20 -3.47
CA PHE A 9 -5.93 -11.15 -3.29
C PHE A 9 -5.45 -11.62 -4.65
N SER A 10 -4.14 -11.52 -4.88
CA SER A 10 -3.47 -12.16 -6.01
C SER A 10 -3.62 -13.67 -5.93
N SER A 11 -3.58 -14.33 -7.08
CA SER A 11 -3.45 -15.78 -7.24
C SER A 11 -2.18 -16.37 -6.60
N SER A 12 -1.18 -15.53 -6.31
CA SER A 12 -0.02 -15.92 -5.50
C SER A 12 -0.35 -16.11 -4.01
N VAL A 13 -1.46 -15.58 -3.51
CA VAL A 13 -1.79 -15.62 -2.08
C VAL A 13 -2.48 -16.95 -1.72
N PRO A 14 -2.04 -17.64 -0.64
CA PRO A 14 -2.65 -18.88 -0.19
C PRO A 14 -4.09 -18.69 0.29
N GLN A 15 -4.95 -19.68 0.00
CA GLN A 15 -6.36 -19.68 0.41
C GLN A 15 -6.58 -19.47 1.92
N ALA A 16 -5.62 -19.89 2.76
CA ALA A 16 -5.65 -19.66 4.21
C ALA A 16 -5.79 -18.16 4.55
N CYS A 17 -5.12 -17.28 3.81
CA CYS A 17 -5.21 -15.84 4.01
C CYS A 17 -6.61 -15.29 3.69
N HIS A 18 -7.27 -15.82 2.66
CA HIS A 18 -8.64 -15.45 2.31
C HIS A 18 -9.61 -15.86 3.42
N THR A 19 -9.48 -17.10 3.91
CA THR A 19 -10.31 -17.62 4.99
C THR A 19 -10.14 -16.80 6.26
N PHE A 20 -8.89 -16.46 6.62
CA PHE A 20 -8.58 -15.62 7.77
C PHE A 20 -9.19 -14.21 7.64
N TRP A 21 -9.06 -13.57 6.48
CA TRP A 21 -9.65 -12.26 6.21
C TRP A 21 -11.17 -12.25 6.41
N ILE A 22 -11.85 -13.26 5.85
CA ILE A 22 -13.30 -13.41 5.97
C ILE A 22 -13.71 -13.72 7.42
N SER A 23 -13.00 -14.63 8.11
CA SER A 23 -13.32 -14.95 9.52
C SER A 23 -13.17 -13.75 10.44
N GLU A 24 -12.27 -12.84 10.10
CA GLU A 24 -12.05 -11.59 10.82
C GLU A 24 -12.99 -10.44 10.41
N GLY A 25 -13.99 -10.74 9.58
CA GLY A 25 -15.07 -9.83 9.19
C GLY A 25 -14.80 -8.98 7.95
N GLY A 26 -13.73 -9.27 7.21
CA GLY A 26 -13.43 -8.60 5.94
C GLY A 26 -14.22 -9.18 4.78
N THR A 27 -14.32 -8.41 3.69
CA THR A 27 -14.99 -8.82 2.44
C THR A 27 -13.98 -8.92 1.29
N ILE A 28 -14.27 -9.77 0.30
CA ILE A 28 -13.45 -9.86 -0.93
C ILE A 28 -14.10 -8.97 -2.01
N ALA A 29 -13.29 -8.16 -2.69
CA ALA A 29 -13.73 -7.26 -3.75
C ALA A 29 -12.77 -7.26 -4.96
N ASP A 30 -13.19 -6.61 -6.05
CA ASP A 30 -12.29 -6.35 -7.19
C ASP A 30 -11.17 -5.39 -6.79
N TRP A 31 -9.99 -5.54 -7.40
CA TRP A 31 -8.80 -4.75 -7.06
C TRP A 31 -9.00 -3.23 -7.21
N ARG A 32 -9.95 -2.76 -8.03
CA ARG A 32 -10.26 -1.32 -8.16
C ARG A 32 -11.15 -0.78 -7.05
N THR A 33 -11.84 -1.65 -6.33
CA THR A 33 -12.84 -1.31 -5.29
C THR A 33 -12.45 -1.80 -3.90
N ALA A 34 -11.44 -2.67 -3.83
CA ALA A 34 -10.85 -3.15 -2.59
C ALA A 34 -10.08 -2.03 -1.88
N ALA A 35 -10.18 -2.00 -0.54
CA ALA A 35 -9.37 -1.11 0.28
C ALA A 35 -7.93 -1.60 0.41
N PHE A 36 -7.72 -2.93 0.38
CA PHE A 36 -6.41 -3.57 0.49
C PHE A 36 -6.15 -4.48 -0.71
N LEU A 37 -4.91 -4.46 -1.21
CA LEU A 37 -4.45 -5.36 -2.25
C LEU A 37 -3.34 -6.22 -1.66
N PHE A 38 -3.51 -7.54 -1.64
CA PHE A 38 -2.51 -8.47 -1.11
C PHE A 38 -1.91 -9.34 -2.22
N SER A 39 -0.60 -9.53 -2.16
CA SER A 39 0.15 -10.45 -3.02
C SER A 39 1.30 -11.10 -2.24
N GLU A 40 1.76 -12.28 -2.65
CA GLU A 40 3.01 -12.88 -2.14
C GLU A 40 4.17 -12.69 -3.11
N ASP A 41 3.86 -12.42 -4.37
CA ASP A 41 4.85 -12.40 -5.43
C ASP A 41 4.61 -11.20 -6.36
N ALA A 42 5.57 -10.28 -6.36
CA ALA A 42 5.52 -9.09 -7.18
C ALA A 42 5.65 -9.39 -8.69
N THR A 43 6.09 -10.61 -9.05
CA THR A 43 6.18 -11.09 -10.43
C THR A 43 4.91 -11.80 -10.89
N CYS A 44 3.94 -12.03 -9.99
CA CYS A 44 2.70 -12.69 -10.34
C CYS A 44 1.93 -11.87 -11.39
N ALA A 45 1.39 -12.54 -12.42
CA ALA A 45 0.81 -11.87 -13.59
C ALA A 45 -0.34 -10.91 -13.25
N ASP A 46 -1.15 -11.22 -12.24
CA ASP A 46 -2.22 -10.33 -11.77
C ASP A 46 -1.70 -9.11 -11.00
N THR A 47 -0.60 -9.28 -10.27
CA THR A 47 0.07 -8.24 -9.49
C THR A 47 0.82 -7.29 -10.42
N LEU A 48 1.50 -7.83 -11.45
CA LEU A 48 2.12 -7.04 -12.52
C LEU A 48 1.11 -6.16 -13.25
N ARG A 49 -0.08 -6.68 -13.57
CA ARG A 49 -1.17 -5.87 -14.17
C ARG A 49 -1.55 -4.67 -13.32
N ILE A 50 -1.49 -4.79 -11.99
CA ILE A 50 -1.74 -3.67 -11.07
C ILE A 50 -0.58 -2.69 -11.13
N PHE A 51 0.68 -3.14 -11.08
CA PHE A 51 1.85 -2.26 -11.16
C PHE A 51 1.95 -1.49 -12.48
N GLU A 52 1.53 -2.09 -13.58
CA GLU A 52 1.48 -1.46 -14.91
C GLU A 52 0.25 -0.55 -15.09
N SER A 53 -0.71 -0.58 -14.16
CA SER A 53 -1.92 0.21 -14.24
C SER A 53 -1.66 1.70 -13.97
N LYS A 54 -2.47 2.57 -14.59
CA LYS A 54 -2.44 4.02 -14.31
C LYS A 54 -2.71 4.32 -12.83
N ASP A 55 -3.53 3.50 -12.17
CA ASP A 55 -3.87 3.69 -10.76
C ASP A 55 -2.64 3.54 -9.85
N TYR A 56 -1.77 2.58 -10.14
CA TYR A 56 -0.51 2.43 -9.41
C TYR A 56 0.49 3.54 -9.76
N LEU A 57 0.66 3.86 -11.04
CA LEU A 57 1.57 4.93 -11.50
C LEU A 57 1.18 6.31 -10.95
N TRP A 58 -0.11 6.56 -10.74
CA TRP A 58 -0.64 7.76 -10.10
C TRP A 58 -0.69 7.68 -8.58
N LYS A 59 -0.07 6.65 -7.97
CA LYS A 59 0.01 6.43 -6.53
C LYS A 59 -1.36 6.38 -5.84
N LYS A 60 -2.40 5.90 -6.55
CA LYS A 60 -3.75 5.75 -5.99
C LYS A 60 -3.93 4.43 -5.24
N VAL A 61 -3.15 3.41 -5.60
CA VAL A 61 -3.21 2.08 -5.01
C VAL A 61 -1.82 1.62 -4.59
N ALA A 62 -1.77 0.75 -3.59
CA ALA A 62 -0.56 0.05 -3.18
C ALA A 62 -0.85 -1.42 -2.94
N VAL A 63 0.14 -2.26 -3.24
CA VAL A 63 0.10 -3.69 -3.02
C VAL A 63 0.89 -4.00 -1.75
N PHE A 64 0.34 -4.85 -0.90
CA PHE A 64 0.94 -5.30 0.33
C PHE A 64 1.25 -6.81 0.25
N HIS A 65 2.27 -7.23 0.97
CA HIS A 65 2.59 -8.62 1.16
C HIS A 65 1.58 -9.28 2.09
N SER A 66 1.08 -10.47 1.71
CA SER A 66 0.16 -11.28 2.53
C SER A 66 0.67 -11.55 3.96
N LEU A 67 1.98 -11.52 4.21
CA LEU A 67 2.61 -11.74 5.52
C LEU A 67 2.09 -10.78 6.60
N PHE A 68 1.53 -9.64 6.19
CA PHE A 68 0.79 -8.75 7.08
C PHE A 68 -0.32 -9.50 7.84
N LEU A 69 -1.07 -10.37 7.15
CA LEU A 69 -2.17 -11.14 7.73
C LEU A 69 -1.65 -12.15 8.75
N SER A 70 -0.58 -12.88 8.43
CA SER A 70 0.07 -13.80 9.37
C SER A 70 0.63 -13.07 10.60
N ALA A 71 1.13 -11.85 10.43
CA ALA A 71 1.58 -11.03 11.55
C ALA A 71 0.43 -10.55 12.44
N CYS A 72 -0.71 -10.19 11.83
CA CYS A 72 -1.92 -9.82 12.57
C CYS A 72 -2.51 -11.00 13.32
N GLU A 73 -2.54 -12.19 12.71
CA GLU A 73 -2.99 -13.43 13.34
C GLU A 73 -2.16 -13.75 14.59
N LYS A 74 -0.82 -13.73 14.48
CA LYS A 74 0.08 -14.00 15.61
C LYS A 74 -0.06 -13.02 16.77
N ARG A 75 -0.36 -11.74 16.47
CA ARG A 75 -0.48 -10.68 17.48
C ARG A 75 -1.90 -10.49 17.98
N GLN A 76 -2.89 -11.17 17.39
CA GLN A 76 -4.32 -10.96 17.61
C GLN A 76 -4.75 -9.48 17.55
N SER A 77 -4.06 -8.67 16.76
CA SER A 77 -4.31 -7.23 16.69
C SER A 77 -3.74 -6.61 15.41
N VAL A 78 -4.57 -5.88 14.67
CA VAL A 78 -4.15 -5.02 13.54
C VAL A 78 -3.51 -3.72 13.98
N MET A 79 -3.86 -3.21 15.17
CA MET A 79 -3.35 -1.93 15.67
C MET A 79 -1.88 -1.97 16.03
N SER A 80 -1.34 -3.16 16.28
CA SER A 80 0.07 -3.37 16.64
C SER A 80 0.97 -3.63 15.43
N VAL A 81 0.40 -3.81 14.23
CA VAL A 81 1.16 -4.17 13.02
C VAL A 81 1.20 -3.00 12.06
N CYS A 82 2.38 -2.44 11.84
CA CYS A 82 2.59 -1.39 10.85
C CYS A 82 2.50 -1.98 9.44
N ILE A 83 1.37 -1.76 8.75
CA ILE A 83 1.15 -2.28 7.38
C ILE A 83 2.18 -1.75 6.37
N GLY A 84 2.76 -0.57 6.60
CA GLY A 84 3.80 0.02 5.75
C GLY A 84 5.08 -0.83 5.60
N HIS A 85 5.36 -1.73 6.56
CA HIS A 85 6.48 -2.68 6.45
C HIS A 85 6.21 -3.82 5.47
N TYR A 86 4.95 -3.99 5.08
CA TYR A 86 4.51 -5.04 4.18
C TYR A 86 4.20 -4.48 2.81
N VAL A 87 4.59 -3.25 2.45
CA VAL A 87 4.42 -2.79 1.07
C VAL A 87 5.26 -3.66 0.14
N LEU A 88 4.63 -4.15 -0.93
CA LEU A 88 5.26 -4.96 -1.96
C LEU A 88 5.47 -4.10 -3.21
N PRO A 89 6.69 -3.57 -3.44
CA PRO A 89 7.00 -2.83 -4.66
C PRO A 89 7.26 -3.79 -5.85
N PRO A 90 7.24 -3.29 -7.10
CA PRO A 90 7.64 -4.07 -8.28
C PRO A 90 9.08 -4.57 -8.16
N THR A 91 9.40 -5.72 -8.75
CA THR A 91 10.75 -6.31 -8.69
C THR A 91 11.84 -5.38 -9.21
N SER A 92 11.55 -4.59 -10.25
CA SER A 92 12.47 -3.56 -10.77
C SER A 92 12.88 -2.52 -9.74
N VAL A 93 12.08 -2.31 -8.70
CA VAL A 93 12.35 -1.40 -7.58
C VAL A 93 13.03 -2.13 -6.42
N GLN A 94 12.80 -3.44 -6.27
CA GLN A 94 13.38 -4.26 -5.19
C GLN A 94 14.88 -4.51 -5.36
N GLU A 95 15.39 -4.52 -6.59
CA GLU A 95 16.80 -4.81 -6.90
C GLU A 95 17.79 -3.76 -6.34
N GLY A 96 17.30 -2.63 -5.82
CA GLY A 96 18.10 -1.71 -5.00
C GLY A 96 17.84 -1.93 -3.51
N GLU A 97 18.84 -2.38 -2.74
CA GLU A 97 18.73 -2.57 -1.27
C GLU A 97 18.25 -1.31 -0.53
N ILE A 98 18.60 -0.13 -1.05
CA ILE A 98 18.19 1.18 -0.52
C ILE A 98 16.73 1.50 -0.90
N CYS A 99 16.25 1.00 -2.04
CA CYS A 99 14.91 1.26 -2.54
C CYS A 99 13.82 0.64 -1.65
N ASN A 100 13.98 -0.60 -1.19
CA ASN A 100 12.97 -1.22 -0.32
C ASN A 100 12.80 -0.46 1.01
N THR A 101 13.91 -0.11 1.67
CA THR A 101 13.85 0.68 2.91
C THR A 101 13.30 2.07 2.65
N LEU A 102 13.71 2.75 1.58
CA LEU A 102 13.16 4.05 1.21
C LEU A 102 11.68 3.98 0.83
N PHE A 103 11.21 2.89 0.21
CA PHE A 103 9.81 2.73 -0.17
C PHE A 103 8.95 2.52 1.07
N SER A 104 9.36 1.66 2.01
CA SER A 104 8.71 1.51 3.31
C SER A 104 8.74 2.81 4.13
N VAL A 105 9.87 3.52 4.17
CA VAL A 105 9.99 4.80 4.88
C VAL A 105 9.18 5.90 4.20
N HIS A 106 9.11 5.93 2.86
CA HIS A 106 8.26 6.85 2.11
C HIS A 106 6.79 6.59 2.44
N PHE A 107 6.35 5.33 2.41
CA PHE A 107 4.98 4.94 2.73
C PHE A 107 4.62 5.30 4.18
N PHE A 108 5.56 5.08 5.11
CA PHE A 108 5.47 5.49 6.50
C PHE A 108 5.34 7.02 6.64
N CYS A 109 6.18 7.80 5.95
CA CYS A 109 6.16 9.26 5.98
C CYS A 109 4.97 9.89 5.23
N THR A 110 4.37 9.21 4.26
CA THR A 110 3.16 9.66 3.56
C THR A 110 1.87 9.47 4.36
N GLY A 111 1.94 8.88 5.56
CA GLY A 111 0.79 8.80 6.45
C GLY A 111 -0.10 7.56 6.23
N TYR A 112 0.38 6.48 5.61
CA TYR A 112 -0.28 5.16 5.66
C TYR A 112 -0.09 4.53 7.04
N VAL A 113 -0.59 5.22 8.07
CA VAL A 113 -0.45 4.87 9.48
C VAL A 113 -1.78 4.31 9.96
N SER A 114 -1.85 2.99 10.05
CA SER A 114 -3.00 2.20 10.52
C SER A 114 -4.16 2.05 9.55
N ILE A 115 -4.79 0.88 9.63
CA ILE A 115 -6.00 0.46 8.90
C ILE A 115 -7.12 1.50 9.00
N ASP A 116 -7.24 2.19 10.13
CA ASP A 116 -8.31 3.16 10.40
C ASP A 116 -8.12 4.52 9.72
N ASN A 117 -6.92 4.81 9.19
CA ASN A 117 -6.62 6.08 8.52
C ASN A 117 -6.39 5.94 7.00
N LEU A 118 -6.62 4.77 6.41
CA LEU A 118 -6.66 4.64 4.95
C LEU A 118 -7.88 5.37 4.41
N GLN A 119 -7.70 6.65 4.08
CA GLN A 119 -8.71 7.43 3.38
C GLN A 119 -9.04 6.74 2.06
N LYS A 120 -10.28 6.27 1.92
CA LYS A 120 -10.89 6.00 0.61
C LYS A 120 -10.88 7.32 -0.15
N TYR A 121 -10.05 7.41 -1.18
CA TYR A 121 -10.03 8.59 -2.05
C TYR A 121 -11.35 8.62 -2.83
N SER A 122 -12.27 9.48 -2.40
CA SER A 122 -13.60 9.68 -2.99
C SER A 122 -13.71 11.00 -3.78
N GLY A 123 -12.58 11.63 -4.13
CA GLY A 123 -12.55 12.90 -4.85
C GLY A 123 -12.24 12.72 -6.34
N ASP A 124 -12.93 13.47 -7.20
CA ASP A 124 -12.46 13.71 -8.56
C ASP A 124 -11.13 14.46 -8.52
N VAL A 125 -10.12 13.93 -9.20
CA VAL A 125 -8.74 14.45 -9.19
C VAL A 125 -8.63 15.63 -10.16
N TYR A 126 -9.01 16.81 -9.68
CA TYR A 126 -8.43 18.07 -10.14
C TYR A 126 -7.79 18.72 -8.91
N ASP A 127 -6.59 19.25 -9.08
CA ASP A 127 -5.75 19.90 -8.06
C ASP A 127 -4.81 18.97 -7.25
N PHE A 128 -3.85 18.36 -7.96
CA PHE A 128 -2.54 18.08 -7.36
C PHE A 128 -1.48 18.98 -8.00
N HIS A 129 -1.11 20.04 -7.28
CA HIS A 129 0.10 20.83 -7.54
C HIS A 129 1.28 20.21 -6.77
N PRO A 130 2.41 19.89 -7.43
CA PRO A 130 3.56 19.29 -6.77
C PRO A 130 4.33 20.35 -5.96
N GLY A 131 4.19 20.28 -4.63
CA GLY A 131 5.04 20.98 -3.66
C GLY A 131 4.40 20.85 -2.26
N CYS A 132 5.04 20.31 -1.22
CA CYS A 132 6.46 20.24 -0.97
C CYS A 132 6.74 19.46 0.34
N PHE A 133 7.84 18.69 0.41
CA PHE A 133 8.34 18.04 1.63
C PHE A 133 9.59 18.77 2.15
N ARG A 134 9.66 19.04 3.46
CA ARG A 134 10.85 19.62 4.11
C ARG A 134 11.94 18.55 4.21
N CYS A 135 13.10 18.82 3.62
CA CYS A 135 14.30 18.01 3.80
C CYS A 135 14.93 18.29 5.17
N SER A 136 15.19 17.23 5.96
CA SER A 136 15.76 17.34 7.31
C SER A 136 17.19 17.90 7.35
N ASN A 137 17.84 18.11 6.19
CA ASN A 137 19.22 18.60 6.10
C ASN A 137 19.33 20.08 5.71
N CYS A 138 18.27 20.69 5.18
CA CYS A 138 18.25 22.10 4.79
C CYS A 138 17.03 22.79 5.42
N LYS A 139 17.27 23.59 6.47
CA LYS A 139 16.24 24.27 7.28
C LYS A 139 15.49 25.41 6.53
N ALA A 140 15.13 25.24 5.27
CA ALA A 140 14.37 26.22 4.51
C ALA A 140 13.00 25.68 4.12
N HIS A 141 11.98 26.53 4.29
CA HIS A 141 10.63 26.26 3.84
C HIS A 141 10.58 26.23 2.32
N CYS A 142 9.98 25.16 1.80
CA CYS A 142 9.35 25.03 0.50
C CYS A 142 8.97 26.35 -0.20
N CYS A 143 9.30 26.46 -1.50
CA CYS A 143 8.34 26.96 -2.49
C CYS A 143 8.65 26.45 -3.92
N PRO A 144 7.62 26.35 -4.79
CA PRO A 144 7.62 25.59 -6.03
C PRO A 144 7.86 26.44 -7.30
N LEU A 145 8.14 25.74 -8.41
CA LEU A 145 8.09 26.16 -9.83
C LEU A 145 9.12 27.18 -10.34
N LEU A 146 9.94 26.80 -11.34
CA LEU A 146 9.95 27.49 -12.64
C LEU A 146 10.67 26.65 -13.73
N HIS A 147 9.92 26.38 -14.80
CA HIS A 147 10.30 26.30 -16.23
C HIS A 147 11.74 25.92 -16.61
N ILE A 148 11.88 24.87 -17.43
CA ILE A 148 12.25 24.94 -18.86
C ILE A 148 11.58 23.76 -19.58
#